data_AF-A0A382RQM4-F1
#
_entry.id   AF-A0A382RQM4-F1
#
_cell.length_a   1.000
_cell.length_b   1.000
_cell.length_c   1.000
_cell.angle_alpha   90.00
_cell.angle_beta   90.00
_cell.angle_gamma   90.00
#
_symmetry.space_group_name_H-M   'P 1'
#
loop_
_entity.id
_entity.type
_entity.pdbx_description
1 polymer ?
#
loop_
_entity_poly.entity_id
_entity_poly.type
_entity_poly.pdbx_seq_one_letter_code
_entity_poly.pdbx_strand_id
1 'polypeptide(L)'
;MSHNPLTALIEENKRYFTFFNVSIALVLITSAEIAIIEMPTHWGFNLTILGLLSGVKFFCVIAWFMHLRWDKALCSILFVLGLSIAVATFTAVNVLFMGDHVKTQAERAE
;
A
#
# COMPACT_ATOMS: atom_id res chain seq x y z
N MET A 1 19.40 4.83 -38.51
CA MET A 1 19.27 4.70 -37.04
C MET A 1 20.09 3.46 -36.65
N SER A 2 21.36 3.68 -36.30
CA SER A 2 22.32 2.59 -36.00
C SER A 2 22.00 2.04 -34.61
N HIS A 3 21.43 0.84 -34.54
CA HIS A 3 21.14 0.15 -33.28
C HIS A 3 22.45 -0.41 -32.74
N ASN A 4 23.18 0.39 -31.96
CA ASN A 4 24.34 -0.12 -31.23
C ASN A 4 23.81 -1.02 -30.09
N PRO A 5 24.14 -2.32 -30.05
CA PRO A 5 23.63 -3.22 -29.01
C PRO A 5 24.03 -2.76 -27.60
N LEU A 6 25.11 -2.00 -27.45
CA LEU A 6 25.60 -1.49 -26.17
C LEU A 6 24.62 -0.47 -25.55
N THR A 7 23.93 0.35 -26.35
CA THR A 7 23.01 1.37 -25.82
C THR A 7 21.71 0.75 -25.31
N ALA A 8 21.21 -0.30 -25.96
CA ALA A 8 20.03 -1.04 -25.51
C ALA A 8 20.26 -1.73 -24.16
N LEU A 9 21.46 -2.31 -23.96
CA LEU A 9 21.82 -2.99 -22.71
C LEU A 9 21.94 -2.02 -21.53
N ILE A 10 22.47 -0.81 -21.75
CA ILE A 10 22.57 0.22 -20.70
C ILE A 10 21.19 0.66 -20.22
N GLU A 11 20.24 0.82 -21.15
CA GLU A 11 18.87 1.26 -20.85
C GLU A 11 18.08 0.19 -20.09
N GLU A 12 18.22 -1.08 -20.48
CA GLU A 12 17.69 -2.21 -19.71
C GLU A 12 18.27 -2.27 -18.28
N ASN A 13 19.59 -2.16 -18.14
CA ASN A 13 20.27 -2.24 -16.84
C ASN A 13 19.76 -1.17 -15.87
N LYS A 14 19.55 0.06 -16.36
CA LYS A 14 19.05 1.19 -15.54
C LYS A 14 17.64 0.94 -14.99
N ARG A 15 16.78 0.26 -15.76
CA ARG A 15 15.43 -0.12 -15.34
C ARG A 15 15.48 -1.19 -14.24
N TYR A 16 16.34 -2.21 -14.40
CA TYR A 16 16.54 -3.24 -13.37
C TYR A 16 17.07 -2.66 -12.05
N PHE A 17 18.03 -1.73 -12.10
CA PHE A 17 18.52 -1.06 -10.89
C PHE A 17 17.44 -0.26 -10.16
N THR A 18 16.51 0.35 -10.89
CA THR A 18 15.40 1.09 -10.27
C THR A 18 14.47 0.15 -9.50
N PHE A 19 14.12 -1.00 -10.07
CA PHE A 19 13.29 -2.00 -9.38
C PHE A 19 14.01 -2.60 -8.17
N PHE A 20 15.30 -2.88 -8.32
CA PHE A 20 16.12 -3.43 -7.24
C PHE A 20 16.29 -2.42 -6.07
N ASN A 21 16.41 -1.14 -6.36
CA ASN A 21 16.49 -0.12 -5.31
C ASN A 21 15.19 -0.02 -4.51
N VAL A 22 14.04 -0.08 -5.18
CA VAL A 22 12.72 -0.04 -4.51
C VAL A 22 12.48 -1.32 -3.70
N SER A 23 12.90 -2.49 -4.20
CA SER A 23 12.78 -3.76 -3.46
C SER A 23 13.60 -3.75 -2.17
N ILE A 24 14.84 -3.26 -2.20
CA ILE A 24 15.67 -3.09 -1.00
C ILE A 24 15.01 -2.12 -0.02
N ALA A 25 14.47 -0.99 -0.49
CA ALA A 25 13.75 -0.07 0.38
C ALA A 25 12.56 -0.74 1.09
N LEU A 26 11.76 -1.54 0.39
CA LEU A 26 10.64 -2.30 0.97
C LEU A 26 11.09 -3.31 2.02
N VAL A 27 12.19 -4.01 1.77
CA VAL A 27 12.80 -4.94 2.74
C VAL A 27 13.22 -4.17 3.99
N LEU A 28 13.93 -3.04 3.84
CA LEU A 28 14.37 -2.22 4.98
C LEU A 28 13.20 -1.68 5.81
N ILE A 29 12.12 -1.22 5.17
CA ILE A 29 10.91 -0.76 5.88
C ILE A 29 10.28 -1.93 6.65
N THR A 30 10.29 -3.14 6.09
CA THR A 30 9.73 -4.34 6.75
C THR A 30 10.59 -4.80 7.92
N SER A 31 11.91 -4.76 7.78
CA SER A 31 12.81 -5.00 8.91
C SER A 31 12.60 -3.98 10.03
N ALA A 32 12.37 -2.70 9.69
CA ALA A 32 12.08 -1.66 10.67
C ALA A 32 10.74 -1.87 11.39
N GLU A 33 9.68 -2.31 10.70
CA GLU A 33 8.39 -2.62 11.34
C GLU A 33 8.52 -3.69 12.41
N ILE A 34 9.22 -4.79 12.11
CA ILE A 34 9.44 -5.86 13.09
C ILE A 34 10.17 -5.32 14.33
N ALA A 35 11.18 -4.46 14.14
CA ALA A 35 11.87 -3.83 15.25
C ALA A 35 10.97 -2.93 16.10
N ILE A 36 9.99 -2.24 15.50
CA ILE A 36 9.04 -1.36 16.20
C ILE A 36 8.00 -2.18 16.98
N ILE A 37 7.55 -3.31 16.43
CA ILE A 37 6.55 -4.18 17.08
C ILE A 37 7.06 -4.74 18.42
N GLU A 38 8.34 -5.12 18.47
CA GLU A 38 8.96 -5.70 19.66
C GLU A 38 9.27 -4.67 20.75
N MET A 39 9.22 -3.37 20.45
CA MET A 39 9.44 -2.34 21.47
C MET A 39 8.19 -2.14 22.35
N PRO A 40 8.35 -2.06 23.69
CA PRO A 40 7.26 -1.79 24.62
C PRO A 40 6.88 -0.30 24.62
N THR A 41 6.44 0.22 23.47
CA THR A 41 5.93 1.57 23.27
C THR A 41 4.42 1.66 23.48
N HIS A 42 3.90 2.89 23.54
CA HIS A 42 2.47 3.13 23.70
C HIS A 42 1.67 2.53 22.53
N TRP A 43 0.61 1.77 22.85
CA TRP A 43 -0.24 1.05 21.88
C TRP A 43 -0.72 1.93 20.71
N GLY A 44 -1.22 3.14 21.01
CA GLY A 44 -1.70 4.05 19.98
C GLY A 44 -0.59 4.55 19.04
N PHE A 45 0.63 4.72 19.54
CA PHE A 45 1.76 5.16 18.73
C PHE A 45 2.19 4.06 17.75
N ASN A 46 2.25 2.81 18.22
CA ASN A 46 2.55 1.66 17.38
C ASN A 46 1.50 1.49 16.27
N LEU A 47 0.21 1.59 16.58
CA LEU A 47 -0.85 1.50 15.56
C LEU A 47 -0.72 2.57 14.47
N THR A 48 -0.45 3.83 14.84
CA THR A 48 -0.33 4.92 13.86
C THR A 48 0.89 4.74 12.97
N ILE A 49 2.06 4.42 13.55
CA ILE A 49 3.30 4.28 12.79
C ILE A 49 3.26 3.05 11.88
N LEU A 50 2.77 1.90 12.37
CA LEU A 50 2.60 0.70 11.56
C LEU A 50 1.59 0.91 10.43
N GLY A 51 0.47 1.59 10.71
CA GLY A 51 -0.53 1.93 9.70
C GLY A 51 0.07 2.81 8.59
N LEU A 52 0.89 3.80 8.97
CA LEU A 52 1.57 4.67 8.02
C LEU A 52 2.60 3.90 7.18
N LEU A 53 3.46 3.08 7.79
CA LEU A 53 4.46 2.28 7.08
C LEU A 53 3.79 1.29 6.11
N SER A 54 2.70 0.62 6.54
CA SER A 54 1.91 -0.27 5.69
C SER A 54 1.33 0.46 4.47
N GLY A 55 0.79 1.67 4.68
CA GLY A 55 0.33 2.54 3.59
C GLY A 55 1.44 2.88 2.60
N VAL A 56 2.60 3.33 3.08
CA VAL A 56 3.75 3.67 2.23
C VAL A 56 4.21 2.47 1.40
N LYS A 57 4.30 1.28 2.00
CA LYS A 57 4.67 0.05 1.29
C LYS A 57 3.70 -0.27 0.18
N PHE A 58 2.40 -0.19 0.47
CA PHE A 58 1.35 -0.40 -0.52
C PHE A 58 1.53 0.54 -1.73
N PHE A 59 1.76 1.85 -1.48
CA PHE A 59 2.03 2.82 -2.54
C PHE A 59 3.29 2.51 -3.34
N CYS A 60 4.39 2.13 -2.70
CA CYS A 60 5.62 1.73 -3.38
C CYS A 60 5.41 0.51 -4.29
N VAL A 61 4.65 -0.49 -3.81
CA VAL A 61 4.36 -1.70 -4.59
C VAL A 61 3.47 -1.39 -5.80
N ILE A 62 2.39 -0.62 -5.63
CA ILE A 62 1.50 -0.32 -6.77
C ILE A 62 2.19 0.56 -7.82
N ALA A 63 3.01 1.53 -7.39
CA ALA A 63 3.64 2.46 -8.32
C ALA A 63 4.79 1.82 -9.12
N TRP A 64 5.61 0.97 -8.50
CA TRP A 64 6.77 0.35 -9.15
C TRP A 64 6.56 -1.12 -9.52
N PHE A 65 6.08 -1.97 -8.61
CA PHE A 65 5.97 -3.42 -8.85
C PHE A 65 4.77 -3.79 -9.71
N MET A 66 3.64 -3.10 -9.57
CA MET A 66 2.50 -3.26 -10.50
C MET A 66 2.65 -2.42 -11.78
N HIS A 67 3.82 -1.81 -12.01
CA HIS A 67 4.14 -1.09 -13.23
C HIS A 67 3.23 0.11 -13.55
N LEU A 68 2.35 0.59 -12.66
CA LEU A 68 1.43 1.71 -12.94
C LEU A 68 2.15 2.96 -13.50
N ARG A 69 3.41 3.20 -13.11
CA ARG A 69 4.23 4.30 -13.62
C ARG A 69 4.51 4.22 -15.13
N TRP A 70 4.54 3.02 -15.70
CA TRP A 70 4.91 2.74 -17.10
C TRP A 70 3.83 2.01 -17.91
N ASP A 71 2.74 1.58 -17.27
CA ASP A 71 1.62 0.90 -17.93
C ASP A 71 0.59 1.89 -18.50
N LYS A 72 -0.34 1.40 -19.32
CA LYS A 72 -1.42 2.18 -19.93
C LYS A 72 -2.34 2.75 -18.85
N ALA A 73 -2.79 3.99 -19.06
CA ALA A 73 -3.68 4.71 -18.13
C ALA A 73 -4.94 3.91 -17.74
N LEU A 74 -5.42 3.02 -18.61
CA LEU A 74 -6.59 2.17 -18.37
C LEU A 74 -6.37 1.18 -17.21
N CYS A 75 -5.18 0.59 -17.09
CA CYS A 75 -4.82 -0.32 -15.99
C CYS A 75 -4.79 0.42 -14.65
N SER A 76 -4.23 1.64 -14.65
CA SER A 76 -4.21 2.51 -13.47
C SER A 76 -5.61 2.96 -13.03
N ILE A 77 -6.51 3.28 -13.99
CA ILE A 77 -7.88 3.69 -13.68
C ILE A 77 -8.67 2.54 -13.06
N LEU A 78 -8.59 1.34 -13.65
CA LEU A 78 -9.25 0.15 -13.12
C LEU A 78 -8.76 -0.21 -11.71
N PHE A 79 -7.46 -0.09 -11.46
CA PHE A 79 -6.89 -0.32 -10.13
C PHE A 79 -7.45 0.66 -9.08
N VAL A 80 -7.46 1.96 -9.40
CA VAL A 80 -7.94 3.00 -8.49
C VAL A 80 -9.45 2.89 -8.27
N LEU A 81 -10.23 2.55 -9.31
CA LEU A 81 -11.66 2.26 -9.18
C LEU A 81 -11.92 1.05 -8.28
N GLY A 82 -11.17 -0.04 -8.45
CA GLY A 82 -11.28 -1.21 -7.59
C GLY A 82 -10.94 -0.88 -6.13
N LEU A 83 -9.86 -0.12 -5.91
CA LEU A 83 -9.46 0.33 -4.58
C LEU A 83 -10.49 1.26 -3.94
N SER A 84 -11.08 2.19 -4.71
CA SER A 84 -12.10 3.11 -4.19
C SER A 84 -13.37 2.37 -3.82
N ILE A 85 -13.82 1.41 -4.63
CA ILE A 85 -14.97 0.55 -4.29
C ILE A 85 -14.68 -0.28 -3.05
N ALA A 86 -13.49 -0.89 -2.94
CA ALA A 86 -13.12 -1.68 -1.77
C ALA A 86 -13.15 -0.85 -0.47
N VAL A 87 -12.55 0.34 -0.48
CA VAL A 87 -12.57 1.26 0.67
C VAL A 87 -13.99 1.75 0.96
N ALA A 88 -14.78 2.06 -0.07
CA ALA A 88 -16.17 2.49 0.08
C ALA A 88 -17.04 1.39 0.71
N THR A 89 -16.94 0.15 0.25
CA THR A 89 -17.70 -0.96 0.83
C THR A 89 -17.23 -1.29 2.25
N PHE A 90 -15.92 -1.29 2.51
CA PHE A 90 -15.39 -1.51 3.85
C PHE A 90 -15.90 -0.45 4.84
N THR A 91 -15.85 0.83 4.46
CA THR A 91 -16.34 1.93 5.30
C THR A 91 -17.86 1.90 5.46
N ALA A 92 -18.62 1.62 4.41
CA ALA A 92 -20.08 1.50 4.46
C ALA A 92 -20.51 0.38 5.42
N VAL A 93 -19.88 -0.79 5.34
CA VAL A 93 -20.15 -1.92 6.25
C VAL A 93 -19.84 -1.54 7.70
N ASN A 94 -18.70 -0.92 7.97
CA ASN A 94 -18.36 -0.46 9.33
C ASN A 94 -19.39 0.54 9.87
N VAL A 95 -19.86 1.48 9.05
CA VAL A 95 -20.89 2.45 9.45
C VAL A 95 -22.24 1.77 9.74
N LEU A 96 -22.65 0.81 8.90
CA LEU A 96 -23.90 0.07 9.09
C LEU A 96 -23.91 -0.71 10.41
N PHE A 97 -22.84 -1.45 10.71
CA PHE A 97 -22.75 -2.23 11.96
C PHE A 97 -22.55 -1.34 13.19
N MET A 98 -21.84 -0.22 13.08
CA MET A 98 -21.71 0.75 14.17
C MET A 98 -23.08 1.30 14.61
N GLY A 99 -24.00 1.53 13.67
CA GLY A 99 -25.36 1.99 13.97
C GLY A 99 -26.25 0.94 14.64
N ASP A 100 -26.03 -0.34 14.36
CA ASP A 100 -26.83 -1.45 14.89
C ASP A 100 -26.49 -1.78 16.36
N HIS A 101 -25.19 -1.76 16.71
CA HIS A 101 -24.74 -1.96 18.08
C HIS A 101 -25.20 -0.85 19.04
N VAL A 102 -25.37 0.39 18.56
CA VAL A 102 -25.86 1.51 19.39
C VAL A 102 -27.35 1.35 19.71
N LYS A 103 -28.17 0.93 18.74
CA LYS A 103 -29.62 0.75 18.94
C LYS A 103 -29.94 -0.47 19.79
N THR A 104 -29.25 -1.58 19.57
CA THR A 104 -29.43 -2.82 20.34
C THR A 104 -29.08 -2.66 21.83
N GLN A 105 -28.12 -1.79 22.18
CA GLN A 105 -27.78 -1.49 23.58
C GLN A 105 -28.78 -0.55 24.25
N ALA A 106 -29.39 0.37 23.49
CA ALA A 106 -30.41 1.29 24.01
C ALA A 106 -31.70 0.54 24.40
N GLU A 107 -32.13 -0.44 23.60
CA GLU A 107 -33.33 -1.25 23.86
C GLU A 107 -33.14 -2.29 24.99
N ARG A 108 -31.89 -2.61 25.35
CA ARG A 108 -31.56 -3.50 26.49
C ARG A 108 -31.36 -2.76 27.81
N ALA A 109 -31.33 -1.43 27.78
CA ALA A 109 -31.17 -0.57 28.95
C ALA A 109 -32.51 -0.06 29.52
N GLU A 110 -33.62 -0.37 28.86
CA GLU A 110 -35.01 -0.18 29.31
C GLU A 110 -35.62 -1.52 29.77
#